data_AF-A0A954GQ18-F1
#
_entry.id   AF-A0A954GQ18-F1
#
_cell.length_a   1.000
_cell.length_b   1.000
_cell.length_c   1.000
_cell.angle_alpha   90.00
_cell.angle_beta   90.00
_cell.angle_gamma   90.00
#
_symmetry.space_group_name_H-M   'P 1'
#
loop_
_entity.id
_entity.type
_entity.pdbx_description
1 polymer ?
#
loop_
_entity_poly.entity_id
_entity_poly.type
_entity_poly.pdbx_seq_one_letter_code
_entity_poly.pdbx_strand_id
1 'polypeptide(L)'
;MNKTFSFPSLSRRRFLGTTAAVTTAAASMTALGVLKQKSLADELKKQGKSVILLWLAGGASQLETWDPKPGAPTGGPYRSIQTCVPGVQISELMPKMAQRLQETA
;
A
#
# COMPACT_ATOMS: atom_id res chain seq x y z
N MET A 1 45.37 59.92 14.24
CA MET A 1 44.69 59.41 13.02
C MET A 1 43.52 58.54 13.45
N ASN A 2 42.31 59.10 13.52
CA ASN A 2 41.12 58.40 14.01
C ASN A 2 40.33 57.89 12.82
N LYS A 3 40.38 56.58 12.54
CA LYS A 3 39.54 55.95 11.51
C LYS A 3 38.13 55.76 12.08
N THR A 4 37.19 56.58 11.65
CA THR A 4 35.76 56.38 11.91
C THR A 4 35.29 55.13 11.14
N PHE A 5 34.96 54.06 11.87
CA PHE A 5 34.25 52.91 11.30
C PHE A 5 32.81 53.31 11.00
N SER A 6 32.45 53.35 9.72
CA SER A 6 31.07 53.56 9.27
C SER A 6 30.32 52.23 9.27
N PHE A 7 29.31 52.10 10.14
CA PHE A 7 28.41 50.95 10.12
C PHE A 7 27.43 51.11 8.94
N PRO A 8 27.26 50.09 8.08
CA PRO A 8 26.31 50.18 6.98
C PRO A 8 24.89 50.39 7.54
N SER A 9 24.20 51.46 7.10
CA SER A 9 22.86 51.76 7.57
C SER A 9 21.86 50.69 7.07
N LEU A 10 21.05 50.18 7.99
CA LEU A 10 19.96 49.25 7.70
C LEU A 10 18.84 50.02 6.97
N SER A 11 18.88 50.03 5.64
CA SER A 11 17.80 50.56 4.81
C SER A 11 16.60 49.59 4.82
N ARG A 12 15.38 50.13 4.97
CA ARG A 12 14.11 49.37 4.94
C ARG A 12 14.01 48.41 3.74
N ARG A 13 14.53 48.83 2.58
CA ARG A 13 14.57 48.03 1.34
C ARG A 13 15.49 46.82 1.46
N ARG A 14 16.67 47.01 2.07
CA ARG A 14 17.61 45.90 2.32
C ARG A 14 17.02 44.92 3.31
N PHE A 15 16.40 45.42 4.38
CA PHE A 15 15.70 44.59 5.36
C PHE A 15 14.61 43.74 4.69
N LEU A 16 13.66 44.37 3.98
CA LEU A 16 12.59 43.64 3.28
C LEU A 16 13.13 42.62 2.26
N GLY A 17 14.17 42.98 1.51
CA GLY A 17 14.80 42.07 0.55
C GLY A 17 15.47 40.86 1.23
N THR A 18 16.22 41.08 2.31
CA THR A 18 16.87 40.00 3.06
C THR A 18 15.85 39.10 3.76
N THR A 19 14.80 39.67 4.36
CA THR A 19 13.79 38.88 5.06
C THR A 19 12.99 38.03 4.08
N ALA A 20 12.64 38.57 2.90
CA ALA A 20 11.97 37.81 1.84
C ALA A 20 12.84 36.67 1.28
N ALA A 21 14.13 36.90 1.08
CA ALA A 21 15.06 35.87 0.61
C ALA A 21 15.24 34.74 1.64
N VAL A 22 15.29 35.08 2.94
CA VAL A 22 15.44 34.08 4.01
C VAL A 22 14.15 33.26 4.19
N THR A 23 12.98 33.90 4.16
CA THR A 23 11.70 33.19 4.31
C THR A 23 11.42 32.26 3.13
N THR A 24 11.72 32.69 1.90
CA THR A 24 11.58 31.84 0.71
C THR A 24 12.55 30.66 0.75
N ALA A 25 13.82 30.88 1.10
CA ALA A 25 14.80 29.79 1.25
C ALA A 25 14.38 28.78 2.34
N ALA A 26 13.88 29.26 3.48
CA ALA A 26 13.39 28.40 4.55
C ALA A 26 12.15 27.60 4.12
N ALA A 27 11.21 28.22 3.40
CA ALA A 27 10.04 27.54 2.86
C ALA A 27 10.41 26.46 1.83
N SER A 28 11.40 26.73 0.96
CA SER A 28 11.92 25.75 0.01
C SER A 28 12.54 24.53 0.70
N MET A 29 13.23 24.72 1.83
CA MET A 29 13.81 23.61 2.61
C MET A 29 12.73 22.73 3.26
N THR A 30 11.62 23.33 3.72
CA THR A 30 10.46 22.59 4.23
C THR A 30 9.77 21.80 3.12
N ALA A 31 9.60 22.38 1.93
CA ALA A 31 9.03 21.70 0.77
C ALA A 31 9.88 20.49 0.33
N LEU A 32 11.21 20.62 0.33
CA LEU A 32 12.13 19.50 0.09
C LEU A 32 12.04 18.42 1.19
N GLY A 33 11.71 18.80 2.43
CA GLY A 33 11.42 17.86 3.52
C GLY A 33 10.16 17.02 3.27
N VAL A 34 9.12 17.60 2.68
CA VAL A 34 7.90 16.87 2.27
C VAL A 34 8.20 15.87 1.17
N LEU A 35 9.07 16.21 0.21
CA LEU A 35 9.53 15.27 -0.83
C LEU A 35 10.40 14.13 -0.29
N LYS A 36 10.93 14.26 0.94
CA LYS A 36 11.65 13.19 1.66
C LYS A 36 10.74 12.33 2.52
N GLN A 37 9.43 12.58 2.58
CA GLN A 37 8.52 11.65 3.26
C GLN A 37 8.64 10.27 2.62
N LYS A 38 8.87 9.27 3.46
CA LYS A 38 8.86 7.88 3.02
C LYS A 38 7.51 7.60 2.39
N SER A 39 7.54 6.95 1.24
CA SER A 39 6.32 6.52 0.59
C SER A 39 5.57 5.57 1.52
N LEU A 40 4.24 5.58 1.47
CA LEU A 40 3.42 4.57 2.17
C LEU A 40 3.88 3.14 1.83
N ALA A 41 4.41 2.94 0.62
CA ALA A 41 5.00 1.67 0.21
C ALA A 41 6.21 1.24 1.06
N ASP A 42 7.08 2.17 1.46
CA ASP A 42 8.23 1.87 2.33
C ASP A 42 7.79 1.45 3.74
N GLU A 43 6.71 2.07 4.24
CA GLU A 43 6.13 1.71 5.53
C GLU A 43 5.48 0.32 5.49
N LEU A 44 4.67 0.05 4.46
CA LEU A 44 4.06 -1.26 4.24
C LEU A 44 5.13 -2.36 4.09
N LYS A 45 6.22 -2.07 3.38
CA LYS A 45 7.36 -2.99 3.22
C LYS A 45 8.04 -3.28 4.56
N LYS A 46 8.24 -2.28 5.43
CA LYS A 46 8.78 -2.49 6.79
C LYS A 46 7.88 -3.33 7.68
N GLN A 47 6.57 -3.20 7.53
CA GLN A 47 5.59 -4.01 8.24
C GLN A 47 5.47 -5.43 7.68
N GLY A 48 6.27 -5.79 6.66
CA GLY A 48 6.24 -7.09 6.01
C GLY A 48 4.91 -7.36 5.28
N LYS A 49 4.19 -6.31 4.86
CA LYS A 49 2.91 -6.45 4.17
C LYS A 49 3.15 -6.65 2.68
N SER A 50 2.48 -7.65 2.11
CA SER A 50 2.48 -7.94 0.67
C SER A 50 1.06 -8.20 0.20
N VAL A 51 0.75 -7.75 -1.02
CA VAL A 51 -0.54 -8.00 -1.68
C VAL A 51 -0.28 -8.77 -2.96
N ILE A 52 -1.03 -9.85 -3.17
CA ILE A 52 -1.08 -10.57 -4.44
C ILE A 52 -2.41 -10.21 -5.10
N LEU A 53 -2.35 -9.57 -6.26
CA LEU A 53 -3.53 -9.31 -7.08
C LEU A 53 -3.70 -10.44 -8.08
N LEU A 54 -4.79 -11.19 -7.93
CA LEU A 54 -5.21 -12.19 -8.91
C LEU A 54 -6.28 -11.56 -9.81
N TRP A 55 -5.91 -11.22 -11.04
CA TRP A 55 -6.86 -10.69 -12.02
C TRP A 55 -7.56 -11.84 -12.75
N LEU A 56 -8.79 -12.14 -12.36
CA LEU A 56 -9.63 -13.12 -13.02
C LEU A 56 -10.66 -12.37 -13.87
N ALA A 57 -10.45 -12.34 -15.19
CA ALA A 57 -11.39 -11.73 -16.12
C ALA A 57 -12.72 -12.51 -16.12
N GLY A 58 -13.69 -12.07 -15.33
CA GLY A 58 -14.97 -12.76 -15.11
C GLY A 58 -15.10 -13.47 -13.74
N GLY A 59 -14.10 -13.38 -12.88
CA GLY A 59 -14.10 -13.99 -11.54
C GLY A 59 -13.83 -15.50 -11.54
N ALA A 60 -13.80 -16.08 -10.35
CA ALA A 60 -13.69 -17.54 -10.19
C ALA A 60 -15.07 -18.18 -10.31
N SER A 61 -15.18 -19.28 -11.06
CA SER A 61 -16.42 -20.06 -11.13
C SER A 61 -16.75 -20.65 -9.75
N GLN A 62 -17.98 -20.44 -9.28
CA GLN A 62 -18.43 -20.94 -7.98
C GLN A 62 -18.40 -22.48 -7.94
N LEU A 63 -18.77 -23.14 -9.04
CA LEU A 63 -18.80 -24.61 -9.15
C LEU A 63 -17.40 -25.21 -9.14
N GLU A 64 -16.44 -24.54 -9.77
CA GLU A 64 -15.05 -25.02 -9.86
C GLU A 64 -14.23 -24.69 -8.60
N THR A 65 -14.80 -23.90 -7.70
CA THR A 65 -14.13 -23.37 -6.49
C THR A 65 -14.85 -23.92 -5.25
N TRP A 66 -15.89 -23.24 -4.78
CA TRP A 66 -16.43 -23.44 -3.43
C TRP A 66 -17.62 -24.40 -3.35
N ASP A 67 -18.38 -24.59 -4.42
CA ASP A 67 -19.60 -25.40 -4.39
C ASP A 67 -19.78 -26.23 -5.68
N PRO A 68 -19.03 -27.33 -5.84
CA PRO A 68 -19.10 -28.20 -7.02
C PRO A 68 -20.44 -28.95 -7.18
N LYS A 69 -21.41 -28.79 -6.27
CA LYS A 69 -22.75 -29.43 -6.30
C LYS A 69 -22.71 -30.89 -6.77
N PRO A 70 -22.07 -31.80 -6.01
CA PRO A 70 -21.90 -33.18 -6.42
C PRO A 70 -23.25 -33.85 -6.70
N GLY A 71 -23.36 -34.48 -7.88
CA GLY A 71 -24.58 -35.18 -8.31
C GLY A 71 -25.66 -34.29 -8.93
N ALA A 72 -25.48 -32.96 -8.96
CA ALA A 72 -26.41 -32.07 -9.64
C ALA A 72 -26.13 -32.06 -11.17
N PRO A 73 -27.18 -32.07 -12.03
CA PRO A 73 -27.00 -31.92 -13.48
C PRO A 73 -26.29 -30.61 -13.89
N THR A 74 -26.33 -29.61 -13.00
CA THR A 74 -25.75 -28.27 -13.18
C THR A 74 -24.45 -28.06 -12.41
N GLY A 75 -23.87 -29.10 -11.78
CA GLY A 75 -22.70 -28.99 -10.89
C GLY A 75 -21.36 -28.75 -11.59
N GLY A 76 -21.33 -28.74 -12.91
CA GLY A 76 -20.08 -28.70 -13.67
C GLY A 76 -19.36 -30.07 -13.67
N PRO A 77 -18.17 -30.16 -14.29
CA PRO A 77 -17.52 -31.45 -14.54
C PRO A 77 -16.63 -31.93 -13.38
N TYR A 78 -16.42 -31.12 -12.34
CA TYR A 78 -15.45 -31.39 -11.29
C TYR A 78 -16.08 -32.04 -10.06
N ARG A 79 -15.29 -32.86 -9.36
CA ARG A 79 -15.72 -33.56 -8.15
C ARG A 79 -15.56 -32.69 -6.90
N SER A 80 -16.30 -33.04 -5.86
CA SER A 80 -16.09 -32.52 -4.52
C SER A 80 -15.03 -33.33 -3.75
N ILE A 81 -14.24 -32.66 -2.94
CA ILE A 81 -13.29 -33.25 -2.00
C ILE A 81 -13.58 -32.76 -0.58
N GLN A 82 -13.35 -33.63 0.40
CA GLN A 82 -13.47 -33.28 1.82
C GLN A 82 -12.33 -32.34 2.24
N THR A 83 -12.65 -31.33 3.03
CA THR A 83 -11.67 -30.41 3.62
C THR A 83 -11.23 -30.87 5.02
N CYS A 84 -10.23 -30.20 5.59
CA CYS A 84 -9.80 -30.40 6.98
C CYS A 84 -10.91 -30.10 8.01
N VAL A 85 -11.97 -29.38 7.60
CA VAL A 85 -13.15 -29.14 8.43
C VAL A 85 -14.20 -30.23 8.14
N PRO A 86 -14.59 -31.04 9.14
CA PRO A 86 -15.59 -32.09 8.95
C PRO A 86 -16.91 -31.54 8.39
N GLY A 87 -17.46 -32.21 7.38
CA GLY A 87 -18.72 -31.82 6.74
C GLY A 87 -18.61 -30.72 5.69
N VAL A 88 -17.45 -30.07 5.54
CA VAL A 88 -17.22 -29.06 4.49
C VAL A 88 -16.49 -29.68 3.30
N GLN A 89 -17.06 -29.53 2.11
CA GLN A 89 -16.50 -30.01 0.85
C GLN A 89 -16.28 -28.84 -0.12
N ILE A 90 -15.23 -28.91 -0.93
CA ILE A 90 -14.91 -27.93 -1.99
C ILE A 90 -14.50 -28.67 -3.27
N SER A 91 -14.30 -27.95 -4.37
CA SER A 91 -13.85 -28.54 -5.64
C SER A 91 -12.48 -29.22 -5.53
N GLU A 92 -12.31 -30.33 -6.25
CA GLU A 92 -11.05 -31.07 -6.35
C GLU A 92 -9.87 -30.23 -6.88
N LEU A 93 -10.16 -29.09 -7.53
CA LEU A 93 -9.17 -28.13 -8.01
C LEU A 93 -8.48 -27.33 -6.90
N MET A 94 -8.97 -27.38 -5.66
CA MET A 94 -8.43 -26.61 -4.53
C MET A 94 -7.86 -27.49 -3.41
N PRO A 95 -6.97 -28.46 -3.67
CA PRO A 95 -6.51 -29.40 -2.66
C PRO A 95 -5.72 -28.72 -1.52
N LYS A 96 -4.96 -27.67 -1.83
CA LYS A 96 -4.22 -26.90 -0.82
C LYS A 96 -5.13 -26.08 0.09
N MET A 97 -6.23 -25.54 -0.47
CA MET A 97 -7.23 -24.84 0.33
C MET A 97 -7.97 -25.84 1.23
N ALA A 98 -8.34 -27.01 0.71
CA ALA A 98 -9.00 -28.06 1.48
C ALA A 98 -8.21 -28.42 2.75
N GLN A 99 -6.88 -28.49 2.65
CA GLN A 99 -6.00 -28.80 3.78
C GLN A 99 -5.86 -27.66 4.81
N ARG A 100 -6.09 -26.41 4.42
CA ARG A 100 -5.83 -25.22 5.25
C ARG A 100 -7.08 -24.43 5.64
N LEU A 101 -8.26 -24.87 5.22
CA LEU A 101 -9.50 -24.10 5.40
C LEU A 101 -9.76 -23.65 6.84
N GLN A 102 -9.33 -24.44 7.84
CA GLN A 102 -9.40 -24.09 9.26
C GLN A 102 -8.58 -22.85 9.66
N GLU A 103 -7.56 -22.46 8.90
CA GLU A 103 -6.71 -21.29 9.16
C GLU A 103 -7.34 -19.98 8.66
N THR A 104 -8.40 -20.09 7.86
CA THR A 104 -9.07 -18.96 7.19
C THR A 104 -10.45 -18.63 7.73
N ALA A 105 -11.01 -19.48 8.60
CA ALA A 105 -12.33 -19.30 9.23
C ALA A 105 -12.18 -18.65 10.61
#